data_AF-A0A377AIT9-F1
#
_entry.id   AF-A0A377AIT9-F1
#
_cell.length_a   1.000
_cell.length_b   1.000
_cell.length_c   1.000
_cell.angle_alpha   90.00
_cell.angle_beta   90.00
_cell.angle_gamma   90.00
#
_symmetry.space_group_name_H-M   'P 1'
#
loop_
_entity.id
_entity.type
_entity.pdbx_description
1 polymer ?
#
loop_
_entity_poly.entity_id
_entity_poly.type
_entity_poly.pdbx_seq_one_letter_code
_entity_poly.pdbx_strand_id
1 'polypeptide(L)'
;MAAIAALVDSSPDALNTLNELAAALGNDPNFATTMTNALAGKQPKDATLTALAGLATAADRFPYFTGNDVASLATLTKVGRDILAKSTVAAVIEYLGLQETVNKAGNAVQRSGDKMTGELKNWHDECAANF
;
A
#
# COMPACT_ATOMS: atom_id res chain seq x y z
N MET A 1 60.89 -21.07 16.35
CA MET A 1 59.92 -20.41 17.26
C MET A 1 60.49 -19.25 18.08
N ALA A 2 61.81 -19.19 18.34
CA ALA A 2 62.42 -18.16 19.20
C ALA A 2 62.19 -16.70 18.73
N ALA A 3 62.20 -16.45 17.42
CA ALA A 3 61.97 -15.11 16.88
C ALA A 3 60.52 -14.61 17.04
N ILE A 4 59.52 -15.52 17.04
CA ILE A 4 58.11 -15.16 17.23
C ILE A 4 57.84 -14.86 18.70
N ALA A 5 58.41 -15.64 19.62
CA ALA A 5 58.34 -15.36 21.05
C ALA A 5 58.97 -14.00 21.39
N ALA A 6 60.18 -13.72 20.85
CA ALA A 6 60.83 -12.43 21.03
C ALA A 6 59.99 -11.24 20.49
N LEU A 7 59.27 -11.43 19.38
CA LEU A 7 58.37 -10.42 18.84
C LEU A 7 57.14 -10.18 19.74
N VAL A 8 56.51 -11.26 20.23
CA VAL A 8 55.35 -11.20 21.15
C VAL A 8 55.73 -10.53 22.48
N ASP A 9 56.89 -10.88 23.03
CA ASP A 9 57.40 -10.33 24.30
C ASP A 9 57.75 -8.84 24.20
N SER A 10 58.11 -8.37 22.99
CA SER A 10 58.50 -6.97 22.78
C SER A 10 57.33 -5.98 22.73
N SER A 11 56.07 -6.43 22.62
CA SER A 11 54.91 -5.52 22.45
C SER A 11 53.57 -6.06 23.00
N PRO A 12 53.45 -6.32 24.32
CA PRO A 12 52.20 -6.80 24.94
C PRO A 12 51.00 -5.83 24.75
N ASP A 13 51.23 -4.53 24.91
CA ASP A 13 50.16 -3.51 24.80
C ASP A 13 49.60 -3.39 23.38
N ALA A 14 50.45 -3.59 22.37
CA ALA A 14 50.03 -3.61 20.97
C ALA A 14 49.15 -4.83 20.66
N LEU A 15 49.51 -6.01 21.19
CA LEU A 15 48.68 -7.22 21.07
C LEU A 15 47.35 -7.07 21.81
N ASN A 16 47.35 -6.43 22.99
CA ASN A 16 46.12 -6.10 23.69
C ASN A 16 45.21 -5.19 22.84
N THR A 17 45.77 -4.13 22.25
CA THR A 17 45.04 -3.22 21.34
C THR A 17 44.46 -3.96 20.13
N LEU A 18 45.22 -4.88 19.53
CA LEU A 18 44.75 -5.69 18.41
C LEU A 18 43.63 -6.65 18.81
N ASN A 19 43.71 -7.25 20.01
CA ASN A 19 42.67 -8.12 20.55
C ASN A 19 41.37 -7.34 20.83
N GLU A 20 41.48 -6.13 21.40
CA GLU A 20 40.34 -5.24 21.62
C GLU A 20 39.69 -4.80 20.31
N LEU A 21 40.48 -4.49 19.28
CA LEU A 21 39.97 -4.15 17.95
C LEU A 21 39.27 -5.34 17.29
N ALA A 22 39.86 -6.53 17.33
CA ALA A 22 39.24 -7.75 16.79
C ALA A 22 37.90 -8.03 17.47
N ALA A 23 37.85 -7.91 18.81
CA ALA A 23 36.61 -8.04 19.57
C ALA A 23 35.58 -6.95 19.20
N ALA A 24 36.01 -5.70 19.02
CA ALA A 24 35.14 -4.60 18.60
C ALA A 24 34.55 -4.80 17.19
N LEU A 25 35.27 -5.51 16.31
CA LEU A 25 34.79 -5.93 14.98
C LEU A 25 34.05 -7.27 14.99
N GLY A 26 33.79 -7.84 16.18
CA GLY A 26 33.02 -9.07 16.35
C GLY A 26 33.79 -10.36 16.06
N ASN A 27 35.13 -10.30 16.04
CA ASN A 27 36.01 -11.42 15.69
C ASN A 27 35.65 -12.06 14.34
N ASP A 28 35.20 -11.25 13.37
CA ASP A 28 34.77 -11.71 12.05
C ASP A 28 35.95 -11.75 11.04
N PRO A 29 36.44 -12.94 10.64
CA PRO A 29 37.54 -13.06 9.67
C PRO A 29 37.18 -12.54 8.28
N ASN A 30 35.89 -12.41 7.98
CA ASN A 30 35.34 -11.97 6.71
C ASN A 30 34.57 -10.65 6.85
N PHE A 31 34.91 -9.80 7.84
CA PHE A 31 34.20 -8.57 8.17
C PHE A 31 33.80 -7.74 6.93
N ALA A 32 34.72 -7.54 5.99
CA ALA A 32 34.44 -6.80 4.75
C ALA A 32 33.34 -7.46 3.89
N THR A 33 33.38 -8.79 3.73
CA THR A 33 32.36 -9.56 3.02
C THR A 33 31.03 -9.51 3.77
N THR A 34 31.05 -9.67 5.09
CA THR A 34 29.85 -9.59 5.94
C THR A 34 29.17 -8.22 5.80
N MET A 35 29.94 -7.13 5.89
CA MET A 35 29.40 -5.78 5.70
C MET A 35 28.90 -5.56 4.27
N THR A 36 29.62 -6.06 3.25
CA THR A 36 29.18 -5.98 1.85
C THR A 36 27.84 -6.69 1.65
N ASN A 37 27.67 -7.88 2.20
CA ASN A 37 26.42 -8.63 2.13
C ASN A 37 25.28 -7.92 2.87
N ALA A 38 25.57 -7.34 4.05
CA ALA A 38 24.60 -6.56 4.80
C ALA A 38 24.12 -5.30 4.04
N LEU A 39 25.04 -4.65 3.31
CA LEU A 39 24.73 -3.50 2.45
C LEU A 39 23.99 -3.92 1.17
N ALA A 40 24.34 -5.06 0.58
CA ALA A 40 23.67 -5.58 -0.62
C ALA A 40 22.18 -5.89 -0.38
N GLY A 41 21.79 -6.16 0.87
CA GLY A 41 20.39 -6.33 1.26
C GLY A 41 19.61 -5.02 1.43
N LYS A 42 20.24 -3.84 1.32
CA LYS A 42 19.54 -2.55 1.41
C LYS A 42 18.92 -2.19 0.06
N GLN A 43 17.77 -1.51 0.10
CA GLN A 43 17.15 -0.99 -1.10
C GLN A 43 18.06 0.06 -1.77
N PRO A 44 18.32 -0.01 -3.10
CA PRO A 44 19.07 1.02 -3.81
C PRO A 44 18.44 2.39 -3.67
N LYS A 45 19.25 3.45 -3.78
CA LYS A 45 18.74 4.82 -3.79
C LYS A 45 17.86 5.02 -5.02
N ASP A 46 16.60 5.33 -4.77
CA ASP A 46 15.56 5.54 -5.78
C ASP A 46 14.81 6.84 -5.50
N ALA A 47 14.57 7.64 -6.54
CA ALA A 47 13.97 8.96 -6.40
C ALA A 47 12.49 8.88 -5.99
N THR A 48 11.74 7.92 -6.54
CA THR A 48 10.37 7.63 -6.14
C THR A 48 10.31 7.19 -4.68
N LEU A 49 11.15 6.25 -4.24
CA LEU A 49 11.16 5.83 -2.83
C LEU A 49 11.52 6.98 -1.90
N THR A 50 12.48 7.83 -2.29
CA THR A 50 12.85 9.03 -1.54
C THR A 50 11.65 9.97 -1.39
N ALA A 51 10.88 10.17 -2.47
CA ALA A 51 9.68 10.99 -2.45
C ALA A 51 8.61 10.42 -1.50
N LEU A 52 8.36 9.10 -1.52
CA LEU A 52 7.44 8.46 -0.58
C LEU A 52 7.91 8.55 0.86
N ALA A 53 9.21 8.31 1.12
CA ALA A 53 9.80 8.36 2.45
C ALA A 53 9.77 9.78 3.06
N GLY A 54 9.72 10.81 2.22
CA GLY A 54 9.62 12.21 2.64
C GLY A 54 8.20 12.66 3.00
N LEU A 55 7.16 11.83 2.79
CA LEU A 55 5.78 12.21 3.09
C LEU A 55 5.53 12.20 4.61
N ALA A 56 4.86 13.24 5.12
CA ALA A 56 4.45 13.29 6.52
C ALA A 56 3.38 12.24 6.80
N THR A 57 3.69 11.27 7.66
CA THR A 57 2.74 10.23 8.05
C THR A 57 1.63 10.81 8.92
N ALA A 58 0.38 10.50 8.59
CA ALA A 58 -0.79 10.88 9.35
C ALA A 58 -1.95 9.93 9.03
N ALA A 59 -2.94 9.86 9.92
CA ALA A 59 -4.17 9.15 9.65
C ALA A 59 -4.88 9.73 8.41
N ASP A 60 -5.67 8.90 7.74
CA ASP A 60 -6.59 9.32 6.69
C ASP A 60 -5.91 9.97 5.47
N ARG A 61 -4.63 9.66 5.22
CA ARG A 61 -3.87 10.20 4.08
C ARG A 61 -3.62 9.14 3.02
N PHE A 62 -3.74 9.53 1.76
CA PHE A 62 -3.47 8.68 0.60
C PHE A 62 -2.31 9.27 -0.21
N PRO A 63 -1.17 8.57 -0.28
CA PRO A 63 -0.07 8.95 -1.16
C PRO A 63 -0.48 8.89 -2.64
N TYR A 64 -0.12 9.91 -3.40
CA TYR A 64 -0.29 9.96 -4.86
C TYR A 64 0.85 10.74 -5.50
N PHE A 65 1.09 10.52 -6.80
CA PHE A 65 2.13 11.22 -7.53
C PHE A 65 1.58 12.44 -8.25
N THR A 66 2.29 13.57 -8.16
CA THR A 66 1.97 14.81 -8.88
C THR A 66 2.91 15.04 -10.07
N GLY A 67 3.88 14.15 -10.27
CA GLY A 67 4.86 14.15 -11.36
C GLY A 67 5.83 12.98 -11.19
N ASN A 68 6.78 12.83 -12.12
CA ASN A 68 7.87 11.85 -11.98
C ASN A 68 8.64 12.10 -10.69
N ASP A 69 8.76 11.07 -9.85
CA ASP A 69 9.49 11.13 -8.58
C ASP A 69 9.02 12.24 -7.61
N VAL A 70 7.77 12.70 -7.76
CA VAL A 70 7.16 13.67 -6.84
C VAL A 70 5.88 13.09 -6.28
N ALA A 71 5.85 12.87 -4.97
CA ALA A 71 4.70 12.37 -4.24
C ALA A 71 4.08 13.47 -3.36
N SER A 72 2.78 13.37 -3.14
CA SER A 72 2.01 14.22 -2.24
C SER A 72 0.93 13.39 -1.53
N LEU A 73 0.22 14.00 -0.59
CA LEU A 73 -0.82 13.35 0.20
C LEU A 73 -2.18 13.99 -0.06
N ALA A 74 -3.15 13.17 -0.44
CA ALA A 74 -4.56 13.53 -0.39
C ALA A 74 -5.13 13.16 0.98
N THR A 75 -6.09 13.94 1.48
CA THR A 75 -6.87 13.53 2.66
C THR A 75 -8.08 12.74 2.19
N LEU A 76 -8.25 11.52 2.68
CA LEU A 76 -9.45 10.72 2.45
C LEU A 76 -10.43 10.93 3.59
N THR A 77 -11.69 11.17 3.25
CA THR A 77 -12.78 11.06 4.22
C THR A 77 -13.07 9.60 4.56
N LYS A 78 -13.87 9.36 5.59
CA LYS A 78 -14.40 8.02 5.88
C LYS A 78 -15.11 7.44 4.65
N VAL A 79 -15.88 8.25 3.93
CA VAL A 79 -16.60 7.84 2.71
C VAL A 79 -15.63 7.35 1.64
N GLY A 80 -14.55 8.12 1.37
CA GLY A 80 -13.54 7.71 0.40
C GLY A 80 -12.87 6.38 0.77
N ARG A 81 -12.53 6.19 2.05
CA ARG A 81 -11.95 4.92 2.54
C ARG A 81 -12.92 3.77 2.42
N ASP A 82 -14.18 3.98 2.79
CA ASP A 82 -15.21 2.95 2.74
C ASP A 82 -15.45 2.48 1.30
N ILE A 83 -15.42 3.38 0.30
CA ILE A 83 -15.56 3.03 -1.12
C ILE A 83 -14.35 2.25 -1.61
N LEU A 84 -13.13 2.71 -1.35
CA LEU A 84 -11.89 2.04 -1.77
C LEU A 84 -11.72 0.65 -1.16
N ALA A 85 -12.33 0.41 0.01
CA ALA A 85 -12.34 -0.89 0.67
C ALA A 85 -13.32 -1.91 0.07
N LYS A 86 -14.21 -1.52 -0.86
CA LYS A 86 -15.16 -2.44 -1.50
C LYS A 86 -14.47 -3.26 -2.57
N SER A 87 -14.67 -4.58 -2.52
CA SER A 87 -14.08 -5.54 -3.47
C SER A 87 -14.91 -5.78 -4.72
N THR A 88 -16.17 -5.33 -4.75
CA THR A 88 -17.08 -5.54 -5.88
C THR A 88 -17.86 -4.28 -6.22
N VAL A 89 -18.27 -4.17 -7.48
CA VAL A 89 -19.15 -3.07 -7.96
C VAL A 89 -20.49 -3.11 -7.21
N ALA A 90 -21.06 -4.29 -6.98
CA ALA A 90 -22.32 -4.43 -6.23
C ALA A 90 -22.21 -3.84 -4.82
N ALA A 91 -21.11 -4.09 -4.10
CA ALA A 91 -20.90 -3.55 -2.76
C ALA A 91 -20.66 -2.03 -2.76
N VAL A 92 -20.11 -1.46 -3.85
CA VAL A 92 -20.05 0.00 -4.04
C VAL A 92 -21.46 0.57 -4.27
N ILE A 93 -22.26 -0.05 -5.14
CA ILE A 93 -23.64 0.36 -5.43
C ILE A 93 -24.50 0.34 -4.17
N GLU A 94 -24.38 -0.73 -3.36
CA GLU A 94 -25.05 -0.86 -2.07
C GLU A 94 -24.62 0.24 -1.10
N TYR A 95 -23.31 0.49 -0.96
CA TYR A 95 -22.79 1.55 -0.10
C TYR A 95 -23.31 2.94 -0.49
N LEU A 96 -23.48 3.19 -1.79
CA LEU A 96 -24.05 4.43 -2.31
C LEU A 96 -25.58 4.50 -2.20
N GLY A 97 -26.25 3.41 -1.76
CA GLY A 97 -27.71 3.32 -1.67
C GLY A 97 -28.39 3.24 -3.04
N LEU A 98 -27.68 2.82 -4.09
CA LEU A 98 -28.17 2.86 -5.48
C LEU A 98 -28.82 1.55 -5.95
N GLN A 99 -28.93 0.53 -5.09
CA GLN A 99 -29.40 -0.80 -5.48
C GLN A 99 -30.82 -0.78 -6.07
N GLU A 100 -31.77 -0.07 -5.43
CA GLU A 100 -33.13 0.04 -5.94
C GLU A 100 -33.21 0.77 -7.27
N THR A 101 -32.40 1.82 -7.44
CA THR A 101 -32.34 2.59 -8.69
C THR A 101 -31.86 1.72 -9.83
N VAL A 102 -30.80 0.93 -9.59
CA VAL A 102 -30.28 -0.04 -10.58
C VAL A 102 -31.34 -1.09 -10.91
N ASN A 103 -32.05 -1.62 -9.91
CA ASN A 103 -33.11 -2.61 -10.12
C ASN A 103 -34.28 -2.02 -10.91
N LYS A 104 -34.72 -0.80 -10.59
CA LYS A 104 -35.80 -0.12 -11.33
C LYS A 104 -35.39 0.18 -12.77
N ALA A 105 -34.16 0.66 -12.97
CA ALA A 105 -33.64 0.93 -14.31
C ALA A 105 -33.52 -0.35 -15.15
N GLY A 106 -33.06 -1.46 -14.57
CA GLY A 106 -32.97 -2.75 -15.25
C GLY A 106 -34.31 -3.36 -15.63
N ASN A 107 -35.40 -2.97 -14.97
CA ASN A 107 -36.77 -3.42 -15.25
C ASN A 107 -37.64 -2.35 -15.94
N ALA A 108 -37.08 -1.21 -16.31
CA ALA A 108 -37.83 -0.13 -16.93
C ALA A 108 -38.16 -0.46 -18.40
N VAL A 109 -39.40 -0.19 -18.80
CA VAL A 109 -39.84 -0.31 -20.21
C VAL A 109 -39.13 0.73 -21.06
N GLN A 110 -38.49 0.29 -22.15
CA GLN A 110 -37.74 1.18 -23.04
C GLN A 110 -38.66 1.94 -24.01
N ARG A 111 -38.35 3.22 -24.25
CA ARG A 111 -39.12 4.08 -25.17
C ARG A 111 -39.02 3.63 -26.63
N SER A 112 -37.97 2.90 -26.99
CA SER A 112 -37.77 2.31 -28.32
C SER A 112 -38.65 1.09 -28.58
N GLY A 113 -39.43 0.66 -27.58
CA GLY A 113 -40.19 -0.58 -27.60
C GLY A 113 -39.55 -1.62 -26.70
N ASP A 114 -40.41 -2.35 -26.00
CA ASP A 114 -40.05 -3.43 -25.08
C ASP A 114 -41.23 -4.40 -24.92
N LYS A 115 -41.00 -5.58 -24.36
CA LYS A 115 -42.06 -6.54 -24.02
C LYS A 115 -42.35 -6.49 -22.53
N MET A 116 -43.54 -6.01 -22.18
CA MET A 116 -44.02 -6.04 -20.80
C MET A 116 -44.49 -7.45 -20.40
N THR A 117 -44.22 -7.85 -19.16
CA THR A 117 -44.69 -9.12 -18.57
C THR A 117 -45.89 -8.94 -17.64
N GLY A 118 -46.29 -7.69 -17.36
CA GLY A 118 -47.46 -7.33 -16.57
C GLY A 118 -48.43 -6.41 -17.32
N GLU A 119 -49.58 -6.15 -16.71
CA GLU A 119 -50.63 -5.31 -17.28
C GLU A 119 -50.33 -3.82 -17.13
N LEU A 120 -50.61 -3.04 -18.17
CA LEU A 120 -50.69 -1.59 -18.09
C LEU A 120 -52.11 -1.21 -17.66
N LYS A 121 -52.28 -0.73 -16.42
CA LYS A 121 -53.57 -0.19 -15.98
C LYS A 121 -53.77 1.19 -16.59
N ASN A 122 -54.78 1.31 -17.43
CA ASN A 122 -55.16 2.59 -18.00
C ASN A 122 -56.27 3.21 -17.18
N TRP A 123 -56.41 4.53 -17.29
CA TRP A 123 -57.39 5.29 -16.50
C TRP A 123 -58.84 4.81 -16.67
N HIS A 124 -59.19 4.25 -17.84
CA HIS A 124 -60.51 3.66 -18.07
C HIS A 124 -60.77 2.44 -17.17
N ASP A 125 -59.76 1.59 -16.98
CA ASP A 125 -59.86 0.39 -16.15
C ASP A 125 -60.03 0.75 -14.67
N GLU A 126 -59.38 1.84 -14.22
CA GLU A 126 -59.51 2.37 -12.87
C GLU A 126 -60.88 3.02 -12.60
N CYS A 127 -61.49 3.64 -13.61
CA CYS A 127 -62.82 4.23 -13.48
C CYS A 127 -63.93 3.17 -13.33
N ALA A 128 -63.82 2.05 -14.06
CA ALA A 128 -64.80 0.97 -14.00
C ALA A 128 -64.80 0.20 -12.66
N ALA A 129 -63.73 0.29 -11.87
CA ALA A 129 -63.60 -0.41 -10.58
C ALA A 129 -64.17 0.36 -9.38
N ASN A 130 -64.56 1.63 -9.55
CA ASN A 130 -65.01 2.53 -8.48
C ASN A 130 -66.52 2.85 -8.52
N PHE A 131 -67.31 2.11 -9.31
CA PHE A 131 -68.78 2.18 -9.38
C PHE A 131 -69.37 0.77 -9.30
#